data_AF-A0A6G6Y3X5-F1
#
_entry.id   AF-A0A6G6Y3X5-F1
#
_cell.length_a   1.000
_cell.length_b   1.000
_cell.length_c   1.000
_cell.angle_alpha   90.00
_cell.angle_beta   90.00
_cell.angle_gamma   90.00
#
_symmetry.space_group_name_H-M   'P 1'
#
loop_
_entity.id
_entity.type
_entity.pdbx_description
1 polymer ?
#
loop_
_entity_poly.entity_id
_entity_poly.type
_entity_poly.pdbx_seq_one_letter_code
_entity_poly.pdbx_strand_id
1 'polypeptide(L)'
;MSGWVPALLLIGGAVLLMIGFNARMWRAHKALVQQRVDYGSGDFLEECRALGVSPEIAEALLAALRDHYPRELVPQPRDSLTAYLGLEPEDVEDIVARCWSVLGWERPDGRDPQQIPVMEEVGDIALWLEAQRHPFTPQADTDNA
;
A
#
# COMPACT_ATOMS: atom_id res chain seq x y z
N MET A 1 -32.18 -39.28 -23.90
CA MET A 1 -32.18 -38.14 -22.97
C MET A 1 -31.35 -37.03 -23.60
N SER A 2 -31.91 -35.84 -23.81
CA SER A 2 -31.24 -34.76 -24.55
C SER A 2 -30.05 -34.22 -23.75
N GLY A 3 -28.90 -33.99 -24.41
CA GLY A 3 -27.66 -33.52 -23.78
C GLY A 3 -27.73 -32.12 -23.15
N TRP A 4 -28.90 -31.49 -23.14
CA TRP A 4 -29.16 -30.15 -22.62
C TRP A 4 -29.36 -30.15 -21.09
N VAL A 5 -29.91 -31.25 -20.54
CA VAL A 5 -30.12 -31.41 -19.09
C VAL A 5 -28.78 -31.43 -18.32
N PRO A 6 -27.75 -32.20 -18.71
CA PRO A 6 -26.46 -32.16 -18.00
C PRO A 6 -25.74 -30.81 -18.15
N ALA A 7 -25.89 -30.12 -19.28
CA ALA A 7 -25.28 -28.80 -19.49
C ALA A 7 -25.88 -27.73 -18.57
N LEU A 8 -27.22 -27.69 -18.41
CA LEU A 8 -27.89 -26.76 -17.50
C LEU A 8 -27.53 -27.02 -16.03
N LEU A 9 -27.33 -28.29 -15.65
CA LEU A 9 -26.90 -28.64 -14.29
C LEU A 9 -25.47 -28.15 -14.00
N LEU A 10 -24.56 -28.26 -14.96
CA LEU A 10 -23.19 -27.75 -14.83
C LEU A 10 -23.17 -26.21 -14.71
N ILE A 11 -23.92 -25.51 -15.56
CA ILE A 11 -24.03 -24.05 -15.51
C ILE A 11 -24.67 -23.61 -14.18
N GLY A 12 -25.77 -24.24 -13.77
CA GLY A 12 -26.42 -23.95 -12.49
C GLY A 12 -25.50 -24.18 -11.29
N GLY A 13 -24.72 -25.27 -11.30
CA GLY A 13 -23.72 -25.56 -10.28
C GLY A 13 -22.61 -24.50 -10.22
N ALA A 14 -22.09 -24.07 -11.37
CA ALA A 14 -21.06 -23.03 -11.45
C ALA A 14 -21.58 -21.67 -10.93
N VAL A 15 -22.81 -21.29 -11.29
CA VAL A 15 -23.46 -20.06 -10.80
C VAL A 15 -23.66 -20.09 -9.29
N LEU A 16 -24.13 -21.22 -8.73
CA LEU A 16 -24.28 -21.37 -7.29
C LEU A 16 -22.95 -21.30 -6.55
N LEU A 17 -21.89 -21.90 -7.11
CA LEU A 17 -20.52 -21.79 -6.57
C LEU A 17 -20.03 -20.34 -6.59
N MET A 18 -20.23 -19.61 -7.69
CA MET A 18 -19.87 -18.19 -7.79
C MET A 18 -20.63 -17.33 -6.79
N ILE A 19 -21.94 -17.53 -6.63
CA ILE A 19 -22.77 -16.80 -5.65
C ILE A 19 -22.27 -17.07 -4.23
N GLY A 20 -21.98 -18.34 -3.90
CA GLY A 20 -21.45 -18.72 -2.59
C GLY A 20 -20.08 -18.10 -2.31
N PHE A 21 -19.18 -18.13 -3.29
CA PHE A 21 -17.85 -17.51 -3.20
C PHE A 21 -17.96 -15.99 -3.01
N ASN A 22 -18.78 -15.32 -3.81
CA ASN A 22 -19.03 -13.88 -3.67
C ASN A 22 -19.62 -13.52 -2.31
N ALA A 23 -20.57 -14.31 -1.79
CA ALA A 23 -21.17 -14.06 -0.48
C ALA A 23 -20.16 -14.23 0.67
N ARG A 24 -19.18 -15.14 0.52
CA ARG A 24 -18.09 -15.31 1.50
C ARG A 24 -17.12 -14.15 1.44
N MET A 25 -16.68 -13.74 0.25
CA MET A 25 -15.80 -12.58 0.05
C MET A 25 -16.45 -11.30 0.58
N TRP A 26 -17.74 -11.09 0.30
CA TRP A 26 -18.50 -9.94 0.79
C TRP A 26 -18.58 -9.89 2.32
N ARG A 27 -18.76 -11.04 2.99
CA ARG A 27 -18.77 -11.12 4.45
C ARG A 27 -17.39 -10.85 5.05
N ALA A 28 -16.33 -11.37 4.45
CA ALA A 28 -14.96 -11.09 4.87
C ALA A 28 -14.63 -9.60 4.71
N HIS A 29 -15.00 -9.00 3.58
CA HIS A 29 -14.85 -7.58 3.33
C HIS A 29 -15.64 -6.73 4.35
N LYS A 30 -16.91 -7.06 4.61
CA LYS A 30 -17.70 -6.39 5.65
C LYS A 30 -17.08 -6.49 7.04
N ALA A 31 -16.51 -7.62 7.40
CA ALA A 31 -15.84 -7.80 8.69
C ALA A 31 -14.58 -6.92 8.79
N LEU A 32 -13.77 -6.85 7.73
CA LEU A 32 -12.59 -5.99 7.67
C LEU A 32 -12.97 -4.50 7.73
N VAL A 33 -14.01 -4.09 7.01
CA VAL A 33 -14.54 -2.73 7.07
C VAL A 33 -15.01 -2.42 8.49
N GLN A 34 -15.79 -3.29 9.13
CA GLN A 34 -16.25 -3.09 10.51
C GLN A 34 -15.11 -2.96 11.52
N GLN A 35 -14.03 -3.71 11.36
CA GLN A 35 -12.85 -3.59 12.22
C GLN A 35 -12.10 -2.27 12.06
N ARG A 36 -12.35 -1.54 10.97
CA ARG A 36 -11.69 -0.27 10.63
C ARG A 36 -12.66 0.90 10.49
N VAL A 37 -13.93 0.75 10.90
CA VAL A 37 -14.96 1.80 10.76
C VAL A 37 -14.54 3.11 11.42
N ASP A 38 -13.83 3.02 12.54
CA ASP A 38 -13.37 4.19 13.29
C ASP A 38 -11.93 4.61 12.91
N TYR A 39 -11.29 3.94 11.95
CA TYR A 39 -9.93 4.22 11.53
C TYR A 39 -9.92 5.15 10.31
N GLY A 40 -9.64 6.42 10.55
CA GLY A 40 -9.60 7.48 9.54
C GLY A 40 -8.19 7.83 9.06
N SER A 41 -8.12 8.74 8.08
CA SER A 41 -6.84 9.30 7.60
C SER A 41 -6.06 9.99 8.71
N GLY A 42 -6.75 10.60 9.69
CA GLY A 42 -6.09 11.21 10.85
C GLY A 42 -5.35 10.19 11.71
N ASP A 43 -5.92 8.99 11.90
CA ASP A 43 -5.28 7.92 12.67
C ASP A 43 -4.06 7.38 11.95
N PHE A 44 -4.12 7.27 10.62
CA PHE A 44 -2.95 6.92 9.80
C PHE A 44 -1.82 7.92 9.97
N LEU A 45 -2.10 9.22 9.84
CA LEU A 45 -1.09 10.27 10.02
C LEU A 45 -0.51 10.28 11.43
N GLU A 46 -1.34 10.04 12.45
CA GLU A 46 -0.91 9.97 13.84
C GLU A 46 -0.02 8.73 14.11
N GLU A 47 -0.36 7.57 13.56
CA GLU A 47 0.49 6.38 13.64
C GLU A 47 1.82 6.59 12.90
N CYS A 48 1.83 7.18 11.71
CA CYS A 48 3.06 7.55 11.01
C CYS A 48 3.91 8.54 11.82
N ARG A 49 3.28 9.54 12.45
CA ARG A 49 3.97 10.48 13.34
C ARG A 49 4.59 9.77 14.55
N ALA A 50 3.89 8.79 15.12
CA ALA A 50 4.42 7.97 16.21
C ALA A 50 5.64 7.13 15.79
N LEU A 51 5.75 6.79 14.50
CA LEU A 51 6.93 6.15 13.90
C LEU A 51 8.07 7.15 13.60
N GLY A 52 7.89 8.45 13.85
CA GLY A 52 8.88 9.48 13.56
C GLY A 52 8.86 10.01 12.12
N VAL A 53 7.81 9.70 11.35
CA VAL A 53 7.65 10.15 9.97
C VAL A 53 7.02 11.55 9.94
N SER A 54 7.50 12.40 9.04
CA SER A 54 6.96 13.74 8.84
C SER A 54 5.54 13.72 8.28
N PRO A 55 4.70 14.72 8.60
CA PRO A 55 3.34 14.80 8.05
C PRO A 55 3.31 14.82 6.53
N GLU A 56 4.27 15.49 5.87
CA GLU A 56 4.28 15.59 4.41
C GLU A 56 4.52 14.23 3.74
N ILE A 57 5.41 13.39 4.30
CA ILE A 57 5.67 12.04 3.79
C ILE A 57 4.49 11.12 4.06
N ALA A 58 3.88 11.22 5.25
CA ALA A 58 2.69 10.46 5.59
C ALA A 58 1.51 10.79 4.66
N GLU A 59 1.28 12.08 4.36
CA GLU A 59 0.25 12.50 3.40
C GLU A 59 0.54 12.03 1.97
N ALA A 60 1.80 12.12 1.53
CA ALA A 60 2.21 11.63 0.22
C ALA A 60 2.00 10.11 0.08
N LEU A 61 2.35 9.35 1.10
CA LEU A 61 2.15 7.90 1.13
C LEU A 61 0.67 7.54 1.16
N LEU A 62 -0.14 8.23 1.97
CA LEU A 62 -1.59 8.05 2.01
C LEU A 62 -2.23 8.28 0.64
N ALA A 63 -1.80 9.34 -0.06
CA ALA A 63 -2.26 9.65 -1.41
C ALA A 63 -1.83 8.57 -2.42
N ALA A 64 -0.59 8.07 -2.32
CA ALA A 64 -0.07 7.05 -3.23
C ALA A 64 -0.78 5.70 -3.05
N LEU A 65 -1.09 5.31 -1.83
CA LEU A 65 -1.77 4.04 -1.51
C LEU A 65 -3.27 4.03 -1.82
N ARG A 66 -3.87 5.19 -2.10
CA ARG A 66 -5.33 5.33 -2.26
C ARG A 66 -5.91 4.40 -3.34
N ASP A 67 -5.17 4.14 -4.41
CA ASP A 67 -5.59 3.30 -5.53
C ASP A 67 -5.48 1.79 -5.22
N HIS A 68 -4.72 1.42 -4.18
CA HIS A 68 -4.53 0.03 -3.73
C HIS A 68 -5.50 -0.38 -2.62
N TYR A 69 -6.33 0.55 -2.12
CA TYR A 69 -7.33 0.29 -1.08
C TYR A 69 -8.77 0.55 -1.57
N PRO A 70 -9.75 -0.28 -1.15
CA PRO A 70 -11.17 0.04 -1.31
C PRO A 70 -11.51 1.40 -0.71
N ARG A 71 -12.38 2.19 -1.35
CA ARG A 71 -12.66 3.60 -0.99
C ARG A 71 -13.01 3.80 0.49
N GLU A 72 -13.63 2.80 1.10
CA GLU A 72 -14.11 2.79 2.48
C GLU A 72 -13.02 2.47 3.50
N LEU A 73 -11.82 2.08 3.06
CA LEU A 73 -10.69 1.72 3.90
C LEU A 73 -9.56 2.73 3.80
N VAL A 74 -8.92 2.95 4.93
CA VAL A 74 -7.68 3.72 5.06
C VAL A 74 -6.54 2.72 5.31
N PRO A 75 -5.36 2.91 4.69
CA PRO A 75 -4.17 2.11 4.99
C PRO A 75 -3.81 2.21 6.47
N GLN A 76 -3.24 1.14 7.02
CA GLN A 76 -2.56 1.15 8.33
C GLN A 76 -1.06 0.94 8.10
N PRO A 77 -0.17 1.56 8.89
CA PRO A 77 1.27 1.35 8.73
C PRO A 77 1.69 -0.13 8.86
N ARG A 78 0.99 -0.90 9.69
CA ARG A 78 1.21 -2.34 9.87
C ARG A 78 0.63 -3.25 8.78
N ASP A 79 0.03 -2.68 7.73
CA ASP A 79 -0.55 -3.49 6.67
C ASP A 79 0.56 -4.11 5.83
N SER A 80 0.53 -5.44 5.70
CA SER A 80 1.51 -6.17 4.90
C SER A 80 1.32 -5.88 3.40
N LEU A 81 2.38 -5.42 2.75
CA LEU A 81 2.39 -5.13 1.32
C LEU A 81 2.06 -6.38 0.50
N THR A 82 2.60 -7.53 0.88
CA THR A 82 2.39 -8.79 0.17
C THR A 82 1.14 -9.53 0.63
N ALA A 83 0.97 -9.76 1.93
CA ALA A 83 -0.10 -10.62 2.43
C ALA A 83 -1.48 -9.93 2.43
N TYR A 84 -1.51 -8.61 2.64
CA TYR A 84 -2.76 -7.85 2.68
C TYR A 84 -3.07 -7.18 1.34
N LEU A 85 -2.08 -6.51 0.73
CA LEU A 85 -2.29 -5.78 -0.53
C LEU A 85 -1.96 -6.60 -1.78
N GLY A 86 -1.25 -7.72 -1.65
CA GLY A 86 -0.85 -8.53 -2.80
C GLY A 86 0.12 -7.81 -3.73
N LEU A 87 0.87 -6.83 -3.22
CA LEU A 87 1.82 -6.03 -4.00
C LEU A 87 3.09 -6.83 -4.26
N GLU A 88 3.56 -6.73 -5.49
CA GLU A 88 4.88 -7.19 -5.91
C GLU A 88 5.92 -6.06 -5.72
N PRO A 89 7.22 -6.36 -5.74
CA PRO A 89 8.26 -5.34 -5.61
C PRO A 89 8.10 -4.19 -6.60
N GLU A 90 7.69 -4.47 -7.84
CA GLU A 90 7.44 -3.46 -8.88
C GLU A 90 6.33 -2.47 -8.48
N ASP A 91 5.27 -2.92 -7.82
CA ASP A 91 4.21 -2.04 -7.33
C ASP A 91 4.73 -1.10 -6.23
N VAL A 92 5.65 -1.58 -5.39
CA VAL A 92 6.30 -0.76 -4.35
C VAL A 92 7.14 0.34 -4.98
N GLU A 93 7.85 0.04 -6.07
CA GLU A 93 8.60 1.06 -6.83
C GLU A 93 7.68 2.15 -7.40
N ASP A 94 6.50 1.77 -7.90
CA ASP A 94 5.50 2.69 -8.41
C ASP A 94 4.89 3.56 -7.30
N ILE A 95 4.61 2.98 -6.13
CA ILE A 95 4.14 3.72 -4.94
C ILE A 95 5.20 4.75 -4.50
N VAL A 96 6.46 4.36 -4.43
CA VAL A 96 7.58 5.25 -4.09
C VAL A 96 7.73 6.36 -5.12
N ALA A 97 7.69 6.04 -6.41
CA ALA A 97 7.77 7.03 -7.48
C ALA A 97 6.64 8.06 -7.40
N ARG A 98 5.43 7.62 -7.04
CA ARG A 98 4.30 8.51 -6.83
C ARG A 98 4.48 9.39 -5.59
N CYS A 99 5.03 8.86 -4.50
CA CYS A 99 5.39 9.65 -3.32
C CYS A 99 6.39 10.76 -3.68
N TRP A 100 7.44 10.46 -4.45
CA TRP A 100 8.39 11.47 -4.93
C TRP A 100 7.73 12.54 -5.79
N SER A 101 6.83 12.14 -6.69
CA SER A 101 6.07 13.09 -7.50
C SER A 101 5.21 14.02 -6.65
N VAL A 102 4.61 13.52 -5.56
CA VAL A 102 3.80 14.33 -4.64
C VAL A 102 4.67 15.25 -3.78
N LEU A 103 5.82 14.74 -3.33
CA LEU A 103 6.79 15.48 -2.51
C LEU A 103 7.64 16.48 -3.32
N GLY A 104 7.59 16.41 -4.65
CA GLY A 104 8.42 17.22 -5.55
C GLY A 104 9.90 16.84 -5.52
N TRP A 105 10.23 15.60 -5.14
CA TRP A 105 11.60 15.10 -5.13
C TRP A 105 12.02 14.64 -6.52
N GLU A 106 13.29 14.85 -6.85
CA GLU A 106 13.85 14.33 -8.10
C GLU A 106 13.94 12.80 -8.03
N ARG A 107 13.39 12.13 -9.05
CA ARG A 107 13.54 10.68 -9.18
C ARG A 107 15.02 10.37 -9.48
N PRO A 108 15.66 9.42 -8.79
CA PRO A 108 16.98 8.93 -9.15
C PRO A 108 16.97 8.52 -10.63
N ASP A 109 17.91 9.04 -11.38
CA ASP A 109 18.00 8.75 -12.81
C ASP A 109 18.57 7.33 -13.02
N GLY A 110 18.49 6.82 -14.24
CA GLY A 110 19.05 5.50 -14.57
C GLY A 110 20.58 5.42 -14.44
N ARG A 111 21.28 6.51 -14.08
CA ARG A 111 22.73 6.54 -13.86
C ARG A 111 23.09 6.31 -12.40
N ASP A 112 22.20 6.67 -11.48
CA ASP A 112 22.28 6.33 -10.05
C ASP A 112 20.94 5.73 -9.56
N PRO A 113 20.65 4.47 -9.92
CA PRO A 113 19.42 3.83 -9.49
C PRO A 113 19.45 3.62 -7.98
N GLN A 114 18.60 4.34 -7.27
CA GLN A 114 18.44 4.15 -5.84
C GLN A 114 17.84 2.76 -5.57
N GLN A 115 18.55 1.95 -4.79
CA GLN A 115 18.05 0.63 -4.42
C GLN A 115 16.96 0.77 -3.37
N ILE A 116 15.73 0.43 -3.75
CA ILE A 116 14.61 0.30 -2.82
C ILE A 116 14.79 -1.05 -2.10
N PRO A 117 14.93 -1.06 -0.76
CA PRO A 117 15.06 -2.30 -0.01
C PRO A 117 13.75 -3.08 -0.06
N VAL A 118 13.81 -4.39 0.23
CA VAL A 118 12.61 -5.19 0.43
C VAL A 118 11.90 -4.69 1.69
N MET A 119 10.62 -4.34 1.54
CA MET A 119 9.75 -3.82 2.59
C MET A 119 8.60 -4.80 2.79
N GLU A 120 8.19 -5.00 4.04
CA GLU A 120 7.13 -5.94 4.39
C GLU A 120 5.81 -5.23 4.68
N GLU A 121 5.88 -4.04 5.27
CA GLU A 121 4.74 -3.26 5.75
C GLU A 121 4.66 -1.87 5.11
N VAL A 122 3.47 -1.27 5.09
CA VAL A 122 3.25 0.12 4.64
C VAL A 122 4.14 1.12 5.39
N GLY A 123 4.35 0.91 6.70
CA GLY A 123 5.18 1.75 7.55
C GLY A 123 6.66 1.74 7.15
N ASP A 124 7.15 0.65 6.56
CA ASP A 124 8.53 0.55 6.08
C ASP A 124 8.79 1.54 4.94
N ILE A 125 7.80 1.75 4.06
CA ILE A 125 7.87 2.74 2.98
C ILE A 125 7.98 4.15 3.58
N ALA A 126 7.16 4.45 4.58
CA ALA A 126 7.14 5.75 5.25
C ALA A 126 8.50 6.06 5.91
N LEU A 127 9.03 5.08 6.67
CA LEU A 127 10.32 5.19 7.35
C LEU A 127 11.48 5.32 6.37
N TRP A 128 11.44 4.56 5.28
CA TRP A 128 12.48 4.65 4.25
C TRP A 128 12.44 6.00 3.53
N LEU A 129 11.27 6.52 3.17
CA LEU A 129 11.12 7.86 2.60
C LEU A 129 11.63 8.94 3.56
N GLU A 130 11.34 8.83 4.86
CA GLU A 130 11.87 9.72 5.89
C GLU A 130 13.41 9.69 5.93
N ALA A 131 14.00 8.49 5.87
CA ALA A 131 15.46 8.35 5.82
C ALA A 131 16.08 9.00 4.56
N GLN A 132 15.37 9.00 3.43
CA GLN A 132 15.83 9.66 2.20
C GLN A 132 15.71 11.19 2.22
N ARG A 133 14.87 11.76 3.09
CA ARG A 133 14.69 13.22 3.22
C ARG A 133 16.00 13.93 3.62
N HIS A 134 16.88 13.23 4.33
CA HIS A 134 18.21 13.70 4.67
C HIS A 134 19.26 12.87 3.94
N PRO A 135 19.69 13.23 2.71
CA PRO A 135 20.96 12.73 2.24
C PRO A 135 21.99 13.15 3.29
N PHE A 136 22.72 12.17 3.84
CA PHE A 136 23.91 12.42 4.66
C PHE A 136 24.73 13.48 3.94
N THR A 137 24.71 14.71 4.44
CA THR A 137 25.69 15.71 4.04
C THR A 137 26.87 15.37 4.92
N PRO A 138 28.00 14.85 4.39
CA PRO A 138 29.20 14.83 5.18
C PRO A 138 29.42 16.29 5.55
N GLN A 139 29.30 16.60 6.84
CA GLN A 139 29.70 17.88 7.35
C GLN A 139 31.17 18.00 6.99
N ALA A 140 31.47 18.75 5.93
CA ALA A 140 32.82 19.15 5.63
C ALA A 140 33.21 19.98 6.85
N ASP A 141 33.93 19.35 7.77
CA ASP A 141 34.78 20.04 8.72
C ASP A 141 35.69 20.94 7.87
N THR A 142 35.22 22.17 7.64
CA THR A 142 36.09 23.31 7.41
C THR A 142 36.63 23.74 8.76
N ASP A 143 37.25 22.79 9.48
CA ASP A 143 38.29 23.06 10.44
C ASP A 143 39.60 22.92 9.66
N ASN A 144 39.96 23.99 8.97
CA ASN A 144 41.34 24.24 8.58
C ASN A 144 41.58 25.76 8.60
N ALA A 145 42.14 26.16 9.75
CA ALA A 145 43.28 27.05 9.93
C ALA A 145 43.27 28.44 9.25
#